data_AF-A0A970V2Z5-F1
#
_entry.id   AF-A0A970V2Z5-F1
#
_cell.length_a   1.000
_cell.length_b   1.000
_cell.length_c   1.000
_cell.angle_alpha   90.00
_cell.angle_beta   90.00
_cell.angle_gamma   90.00
#
_symmetry.space_group_name_H-M   'P 1'
#
loop_
_entity.id
_entity.type
_entity.pdbx_description
1 polymer ?
#
loop_
_entity_poly.entity_id
_entity_poly.type
_entity_poly.pdbx_seq_one_letter_code
_entity_poly.pdbx_strand_id
1 'polypeptide(L)'
;IEALPPGTPVILAVDFEPASRPELYPMAIAVTRHIMRRDLRLITMTLAPGGVLLAEQITAQVAEEQGKEYGVDYVNLGIKPNPLAVILGMGENLKRVYTQDTRGQATSTIPALRGGNSYADLGLLVELTATGLTGSWIVFAHQRYKVPLAAGVTSVVAMDLYPYLKTRQLVGMLNGIAGAAEYEKLLEEPDQASLAIPGVTAAHLLMVALVIIGNLAYVMTRRQRVRPEAEPPQPSTGEGV
;
A
#
# COMPACT_ATOMS: atom_id res chain seq x y z
N ILE A 1 15.49 0.10 -5.74
CA ILE A 1 16.11 1.21 -5.00
C ILE A 1 17.62 1.04 -4.98
N GLU A 2 18.15 -0.08 -4.45
CA GLU A 2 19.60 -0.34 -4.38
C GLU A 2 20.42 -0.08 -5.65
N ALA A 3 19.88 -0.43 -6.81
CA ALA A 3 20.53 -0.26 -8.11
C ALA A 3 20.57 1.19 -8.64
N LEU A 4 19.87 2.14 -7.99
CA LEU A 4 19.82 3.53 -8.44
C LEU A 4 21.06 4.30 -7.95
N PRO A 5 21.69 5.13 -8.80
CA PRO A 5 22.76 6.02 -8.36
C PRO A 5 22.27 7.05 -7.32
N PRO A 6 23.09 7.44 -6.34
CA PRO A 6 22.80 8.56 -5.45
C PRO A 6 22.42 9.83 -6.22
N GLY A 7 21.49 10.62 -5.67
CA GLY A 7 20.95 11.81 -6.30
C GLY A 7 19.95 11.54 -7.44
N THR A 8 19.61 10.29 -7.74
CA THR A 8 18.54 9.99 -8.71
C THR A 8 17.18 10.42 -8.12
N PRO A 9 16.31 11.12 -8.87
CA PRO A 9 15.00 11.52 -8.37
C PRO A 9 14.04 10.33 -8.36
N VAL A 10 13.28 10.20 -7.27
CA VAL A 10 12.28 9.15 -7.07
C VAL A 10 10.98 9.78 -6.59
N ILE A 11 9.86 9.35 -7.16
CA ILE A 11 8.53 9.74 -6.69
C ILE A 11 8.00 8.70 -5.71
N LEU A 12 7.45 9.18 -4.60
CA LEU A 12 6.57 8.41 -3.72
C LEU A 12 5.19 9.07 -3.72
N ALA A 13 4.23 8.41 -4.35
CA ALA A 13 2.83 8.80 -4.36
C ALA A 13 2.14 8.16 -3.15
N VAL A 14 1.66 9.01 -2.23
CA VAL A 14 1.02 8.62 -0.97
C VAL A 14 -0.49 8.71 -1.17
N ASP A 15 -1.04 7.79 -1.96
CA ASP A 15 -2.40 7.82 -2.48
C ASP A 15 -3.36 6.97 -1.63
N PHE A 16 -3.33 7.19 -0.32
CA PHE A 16 -4.18 6.48 0.63
C PHE A 16 -4.79 7.38 1.71
N GLU A 17 -5.89 6.89 2.26
CA GLU A 17 -6.70 7.57 3.25
C GLU A 17 -6.36 7.10 4.68
N PRO A 18 -6.67 7.87 5.73
CA PRO A 18 -6.44 7.45 7.12
C PRO A 18 -7.02 6.07 7.47
N ALA A 19 -8.10 5.65 6.79
CA ALA A 19 -8.73 4.35 6.99
C ALA A 19 -7.84 3.15 6.61
N SER A 20 -6.93 3.30 5.63
CA SER A 20 -5.98 2.25 5.23
C SER A 20 -4.57 2.48 5.79
N ARG A 21 -4.40 3.49 6.66
CA ARG A 21 -3.15 3.79 7.35
C ARG A 21 -2.52 2.58 8.05
N PRO A 22 -3.26 1.69 8.75
CA PRO A 22 -2.64 0.56 9.45
C PRO A 22 -1.83 -0.39 8.55
N GLU A 23 -2.20 -0.53 7.27
CA GLU A 23 -1.45 -1.36 6.32
C GLU A 23 -0.37 -0.56 5.57
N LEU A 24 -0.70 0.66 5.15
CA LEU A 24 0.12 1.40 4.16
C LEU A 24 1.13 2.37 4.79
N TYR A 25 0.86 2.88 5.99
CA TYR A 25 1.77 3.82 6.65
C TYR A 25 3.11 3.18 7.02
N PRO A 26 3.17 1.96 7.60
CA PRO A 26 4.44 1.29 7.84
C PRO A 26 5.23 1.04 6.55
N MET A 27 4.56 0.68 5.45
CA MET A 27 5.21 0.56 4.13
C MET A 27 5.84 1.88 3.71
N ALA A 28 5.08 2.98 3.84
CA ALA A 28 5.54 4.29 3.41
C ALA A 28 6.77 4.74 4.20
N ILE A 29 6.79 4.50 5.51
CA ILE A 29 7.95 4.77 6.37
C ILE A 29 9.15 3.94 5.89
N ALA A 30 9.02 2.61 5.77
CA ALA A 30 10.12 1.74 5.38
C ALA A 30 10.68 2.07 3.99
N VAL A 31 9.80 2.33 3.01
CA VAL A 31 10.22 2.74 1.65
C VAL A 31 10.90 4.10 1.68
N THR A 32 10.35 5.09 2.38
CA THR A 32 10.95 6.43 2.50
C THR A 32 12.35 6.34 3.13
N ARG A 33 12.49 5.55 4.19
CA ARG A 33 13.74 5.31 4.90
C ARG A 33 14.80 4.71 3.99
N HIS A 34 14.43 3.73 3.17
CA HIS A 34 15.32 3.15 2.18
C HIS A 34 15.71 4.14 1.08
N ILE A 35 14.76 4.91 0.54
CA ILE A 35 15.04 5.94 -0.48
C ILE A 35 16.06 6.97 0.05
N MET A 36 15.81 7.52 1.24
CA MET A 36 16.66 8.55 1.84
C MET A 36 18.03 8.00 2.26
N ARG A 37 18.11 6.77 2.79
CA ARG A 37 19.37 6.09 3.17
C ARG A 37 20.28 5.84 1.96
N ARG A 38 19.71 5.78 0.75
CA ARG A 38 20.45 5.65 -0.52
C ARG A 38 20.76 6.99 -1.17
N ASP A 39 20.58 8.10 -0.45
CA ASP A 39 20.81 9.47 -0.90
C ASP A 39 20.07 9.79 -2.22
N LEU A 40 18.91 9.19 -2.42
CA LEU A 40 18.05 9.50 -3.55
C LEU A 40 17.22 10.74 -3.24
N ARG A 41 16.93 11.55 -4.27
CA ARG A 41 16.13 12.77 -4.09
C ARG A 41 14.66 12.42 -4.09
N LEU A 42 14.02 12.50 -2.93
CA LEU A 42 12.64 12.09 -2.75
C LEU A 42 11.68 13.21 -3.14
N ILE A 43 10.74 12.88 -4.03
CA ILE A 43 9.65 13.75 -4.43
C ILE A 43 8.36 13.10 -3.93
N THR A 44 7.71 13.68 -2.93
CA THR A 44 6.41 13.19 -2.47
C THR A 44 5.27 13.96 -3.07
N MET A 45 4.19 13.25 -3.33
CA MET A 45 2.94 13.81 -3.84
C MET A 45 1.78 12.93 -3.43
N THR A 46 0.57 13.41 -3.64
CA THR A 46 -0.62 12.60 -3.50
C THR A 46 -1.70 13.03 -4.48
N LEU A 47 -2.50 12.06 -4.91
CA LEU A 47 -3.74 12.21 -5.66
C LEU A 47 -4.97 11.92 -4.77
N ALA A 48 -4.74 11.49 -3.52
CA ALA A 48 -5.78 11.25 -2.51
C ALA A 48 -5.85 12.43 -1.51
N PRO A 49 -7.03 13.03 -1.26
CA PRO A 49 -7.17 14.12 -0.30
C PRO A 49 -6.62 13.79 1.09
N GLY A 50 -6.86 12.59 1.62
CA GLY A 50 -6.32 12.18 2.92
C GLY A 50 -4.80 11.96 2.94
N GLY A 51 -4.18 11.80 1.77
CA GLY A 51 -2.74 11.60 1.61
C GLY A 51 -1.92 12.85 1.89
N VAL A 52 -2.52 14.05 1.89
CA VAL A 52 -1.77 15.33 1.98
C VAL A 52 -1.00 15.44 3.29
N LEU A 53 -1.70 15.25 4.41
CA LEU A 53 -1.08 15.29 5.74
C LEU A 53 -0.19 14.07 5.96
N LEU A 54 -0.59 12.91 5.44
CA LEU A 54 0.17 11.67 5.58
C LEU A 54 1.54 11.77 4.91
N ALA A 55 1.60 12.30 3.69
CA ALA A 55 2.83 12.48 2.95
C ALA A 55 3.83 13.36 3.71
N GLU A 56 3.37 14.50 4.26
CA GLU A 56 4.24 15.38 5.06
C GLU A 56 4.69 14.71 6.35
N GLN A 57 3.80 13.99 7.05
CA GLN A 57 4.16 13.27 8.28
C GLN A 57 5.23 12.21 8.02
N ILE A 58 5.05 11.40 6.99
CA ILE A 58 5.98 10.31 6.62
C ILE A 58 7.35 10.90 6.27
N THR A 59 7.38 11.91 5.40
CA THR A 59 8.66 12.50 4.97
C THR A 59 9.36 13.26 6.07
N ALA A 60 8.64 14.07 6.83
CA ALA A 60 9.23 14.86 7.91
C ALA A 60 9.82 13.96 9.00
N GLN A 61 9.09 12.91 9.40
CA GLN A 61 9.57 11.94 10.38
C GLN A 61 10.89 11.30 9.93
N VAL A 62 10.91 10.71 8.73
CA VAL A 62 12.11 10.00 8.24
C VAL A 62 13.25 10.97 7.92
N ALA A 63 12.94 12.17 7.44
CA ALA A 63 13.95 13.20 7.21
C ALA A 63 14.64 13.62 8.51
N GLU A 64 13.88 13.78 9.60
CA GLU A 64 14.43 14.06 10.92
C GLU A 64 15.30 12.90 11.43
N GLU A 65 14.82 11.66 11.31
CA GLU A 65 15.56 10.43 11.68
C GLU A 65 16.93 10.34 10.99
N GLN A 66 17.02 10.77 9.72
CA GLN A 66 18.21 10.63 8.88
C GLN A 66 18.97 11.93 8.63
N GLY A 67 18.56 13.04 9.24
CA GLY A 67 19.19 14.35 9.05
C GLY A 67 19.12 14.88 7.61
N LYS A 68 18.00 14.67 6.92
CA LYS A 68 17.77 15.09 5.52
C LYS A 68 17.21 16.51 5.46
N GLU A 69 17.64 17.27 4.46
CA GLU A 69 17.27 18.69 4.30
C GLU A 69 16.17 18.89 3.26
N TYR A 70 15.11 19.62 3.65
CA TYR A 70 14.01 19.98 2.75
C TYR A 70 14.51 20.87 1.61
N GLY A 71 14.04 20.59 0.40
CA GLY A 71 14.43 21.30 -0.83
C GLY A 71 15.74 20.81 -1.43
N VAL A 72 16.60 20.13 -0.67
CA VAL A 72 17.86 19.53 -1.16
C VAL A 72 17.69 18.04 -1.38
N ASP A 73 17.36 17.31 -0.31
CA ASP A 73 17.22 15.85 -0.33
C ASP A 73 15.80 15.40 -0.66
N TYR A 74 14.81 16.19 -0.26
CA TYR A 74 13.41 15.87 -0.49
C TYR A 74 12.52 17.09 -0.69
N VAL A 75 11.36 16.89 -1.31
CA VAL A 75 10.34 17.92 -1.51
C VAL A 75 8.96 17.30 -1.52
N ASN A 76 7.97 18.05 -1.05
CA ASN A 76 6.57 17.64 -1.10
C ASN A 76 5.79 18.53 -2.07
N LEU A 77 5.27 17.94 -3.15
CA LEU A 77 4.48 18.63 -4.17
C LEU A 77 3.00 18.77 -3.79
N GLY A 78 2.55 18.01 -2.79
CA GLY A 78 1.17 18.02 -2.31
C GLY A 78 0.19 17.41 -3.31
N ILE A 79 -1.03 17.96 -3.33
CA ILE A 79 -2.14 17.46 -4.14
C ILE A 79 -2.49 18.41 -5.28
N LYS A 80 -2.90 17.82 -6.41
CA LYS A 80 -3.60 18.51 -7.48
C LYS A 80 -4.92 17.80 -7.80
N PRO A 81 -5.99 18.55 -8.11
CA PRO A 81 -7.24 17.94 -8.51
C PRO A 81 -7.08 17.23 -9.86
N ASN A 82 -8.01 16.32 -10.16
CA ASN A 82 -8.02 15.50 -11.39
C ASN A 82 -6.79 14.58 -11.52
N PRO A 83 -6.78 13.45 -10.79
CA PRO A 83 -5.68 12.48 -10.79
C PRO A 83 -5.18 12.09 -12.17
N LEU A 84 -6.10 11.82 -13.11
CA LEU A 84 -5.72 11.39 -14.45
C LEU A 84 -5.01 12.50 -15.25
N ALA A 85 -5.49 13.74 -15.16
CA ALA A 85 -4.82 14.87 -15.81
C ALA A 85 -3.43 15.14 -15.19
N VAL A 86 -3.28 14.95 -13.88
CA VAL A 86 -1.99 15.06 -13.19
C VAL A 86 -1.01 14.01 -13.71
N ILE A 87 -1.43 12.73 -13.75
CA ILE A 87 -0.59 11.62 -14.25
C ILE A 87 -0.18 11.90 -15.72
N LEU A 88 -1.12 12.26 -16.58
CA LEU A 88 -0.80 12.56 -17.98
C LEU A 88 0.14 13.77 -18.11
N GLY A 89 -0.12 14.83 -17.36
CA GLY A 89 0.65 16.07 -17.41
C GLY A 89 2.09 15.92 -16.90
N MET A 90 2.31 15.11 -15.86
CA MET A 90 3.65 14.85 -15.31
C MET A 90 4.54 14.09 -16.28
N GLY A 91 3.98 13.29 -17.18
CA GLY A 91 4.73 12.64 -18.25
C GLY A 91 5.32 13.62 -19.26
N GLU A 92 4.69 14.78 -19.45
CA GLU A 92 5.17 15.83 -20.35
C GLU A 92 6.06 16.84 -19.63
N ASN A 93 5.56 17.38 -18.51
CA ASN A 93 6.29 18.36 -17.69
C ASN A 93 5.71 18.46 -16.27
N LEU A 94 6.38 17.85 -15.31
CA LEU A 94 6.06 17.87 -13.88
C LEU A 94 5.95 19.30 -13.34
N LYS A 95 6.88 20.19 -13.69
CA LYS A 95 6.94 21.57 -13.17
C LYS A 95 5.83 22.47 -13.72
N ARG A 96 5.21 22.08 -14.84
CA ARG A 96 4.01 22.75 -15.36
C ARG A 96 2.75 22.33 -14.61
N VAL A 97 2.71 21.08 -14.14
CA VAL A 97 1.60 20.57 -13.30
C VAL A 97 1.72 21.12 -11.89
N TYR A 98 2.92 21.04 -11.32
CA TYR A 98 3.28 21.56 -10.00
C TYR A 98 4.23 22.74 -10.17
N THR A 99 3.68 23.95 -10.24
CA THR A 99 4.47 25.18 -10.35
C THR A 99 5.12 25.59 -9.03
N GLN A 100 4.53 25.17 -7.91
CA GLN A 100 5.04 25.37 -6.55
C GLN A 100 4.87 24.08 -5.74
N ASP A 101 5.71 23.92 -4.73
CA ASP A 101 5.60 22.88 -3.71
C ASP A 101 4.58 23.24 -2.61
N THR A 102 4.44 22.40 -1.58
CA THR A 102 3.53 22.68 -0.45
C THR A 102 3.93 23.88 0.41
N ARG A 103 5.19 24.33 0.30
CA ARG A 103 5.72 25.49 1.05
C ARG A 103 5.71 26.78 0.22
N GLY A 104 5.15 26.74 -0.99
CA GLY A 104 5.07 27.89 -1.90
C GLY A 104 6.37 28.19 -2.65
N GLN A 105 7.38 27.33 -2.55
CA GLN A 105 8.63 27.46 -3.30
C GLN A 105 8.38 27.05 -4.76
N ALA A 106 8.83 27.88 -5.70
CA ALA A 106 8.72 27.57 -7.12
C ALA A 106 9.50 26.30 -7.45
N THR A 107 8.85 25.30 -8.06
CA THR A 107 9.49 24.00 -8.35
C THR A 107 10.69 24.08 -9.30
N SER A 108 10.81 25.18 -10.04
CA SER A 108 11.97 25.48 -10.89
C SER A 108 13.24 25.81 -10.10
N THR A 109 13.13 26.26 -8.85
CA THR A 109 14.28 26.68 -8.02
C THR A 109 14.74 25.61 -7.03
N ILE A 110 13.97 24.54 -6.83
CA ILE A 110 14.21 23.51 -5.81
C ILE A 110 15.31 22.53 -6.27
N PRO A 111 16.45 22.43 -5.54
CA PRO A 111 17.52 21.48 -5.87
C PRO A 111 17.07 20.00 -5.94
N ALA A 112 16.17 19.57 -5.05
CA ALA A 112 15.59 18.22 -5.05
C ALA A 112 14.92 17.85 -6.40
N LEU A 113 14.39 18.84 -7.14
CA LEU A 113 13.73 18.68 -8.44
C LEU A 113 14.66 18.90 -9.65
N ARG A 114 15.96 19.08 -9.44
CA ARG A 114 16.90 19.30 -10.54
C ARG A 114 16.97 18.08 -11.45
N GLY A 115 16.74 18.28 -12.75
CA GLY A 115 16.75 17.19 -13.71
C GLY A 115 15.58 16.22 -13.59
N GLY A 116 14.64 16.36 -12.64
CA GLY A 116 13.39 15.57 -12.57
C GLY A 116 12.23 16.35 -13.16
N ASN A 117 12.16 16.45 -14.50
CA ASN A 117 11.15 17.27 -15.18
C ASN A 117 9.98 16.44 -15.73
N SER A 118 10.16 15.15 -15.95
CA SER A 118 9.12 14.23 -16.37
C SER A 118 9.41 12.80 -15.91
N TYR A 119 8.54 11.84 -16.26
CA TYR A 119 8.75 10.43 -15.96
C TYR A 119 10.04 9.84 -16.55
N ALA A 120 10.51 10.36 -17.69
CA ALA A 120 11.74 9.89 -18.33
C ALA A 120 13.00 10.17 -17.48
N ASP A 121 12.91 11.15 -16.57
CA ASP A 121 14.01 11.57 -15.71
C ASP A 121 14.04 10.82 -14.36
N LEU A 122 12.99 10.06 -14.04
CA LEU A 122 12.84 9.41 -12.74
C LEU A 122 13.51 8.03 -12.72
N GLY A 123 14.18 7.72 -11.62
CA GLY A 123 14.71 6.37 -11.39
C GLY A 123 13.64 5.37 -10.98
N LEU A 124 12.59 5.85 -10.30
CA LEU A 124 11.50 5.02 -9.78
C LEU A 124 10.29 5.89 -9.45
N LEU A 125 9.10 5.34 -9.68
CA LEU A 125 7.85 5.79 -9.09
C LEU A 125 7.34 4.68 -8.17
N VAL A 126 7.05 5.02 -6.92
CA VAL A 126 6.41 4.12 -5.96
C VAL A 126 5.02 4.64 -5.65
N GLU A 127 4.01 3.83 -5.94
CA GLU A 127 2.61 4.12 -5.65
C GLU A 127 2.17 3.40 -4.38
N LEU A 128 1.62 4.13 -3.41
CA LEU A 128 1.05 3.56 -2.20
C LEU A 128 -0.45 3.84 -2.13
N THR A 129 -1.30 2.82 -2.28
CA THR A 129 -2.75 3.02 -2.32
C THR A 129 -3.56 1.84 -1.82
N ALA A 130 -4.79 2.11 -1.39
CA ALA A 130 -5.81 1.10 -1.10
C ALA A 130 -6.85 0.98 -2.22
N THR A 131 -6.57 1.54 -3.41
CA THR A 131 -7.51 1.63 -4.53
C THR A 131 -6.90 1.11 -5.82
N GLY A 132 -7.69 1.05 -6.91
CA GLY A 132 -7.19 0.69 -8.24
C GLY A 132 -6.33 1.75 -8.93
N LEU A 133 -5.95 2.84 -8.26
CA LEU A 133 -5.21 3.96 -8.86
C LEU A 133 -3.86 3.55 -9.46
N THR A 134 -3.22 2.50 -8.93
CA THR A 134 -2.03 1.88 -9.51
C THR A 134 -2.22 1.50 -10.99
N GLY A 135 -3.44 1.10 -11.39
CA GLY A 135 -3.75 0.82 -12.79
C GLY A 135 -3.54 2.02 -13.72
N SER A 136 -3.90 3.22 -13.26
CA SER A 136 -3.67 4.47 -14.01
C SER A 136 -2.18 4.77 -14.16
N TRP A 137 -1.40 4.57 -13.09
CA TRP A 137 0.06 4.70 -13.14
C TRP A 137 0.69 3.69 -14.11
N ILE A 138 0.21 2.44 -14.12
CA ILE A 138 0.67 1.41 -15.05
C ILE A 138 0.39 1.84 -16.50
N VAL A 139 -0.82 2.28 -16.82
CA VAL A 139 -1.23 2.61 -18.20
C VAL A 139 -0.58 3.90 -18.69
N PHE A 140 -0.60 4.96 -17.89
CA PHE A 140 -0.26 6.30 -18.37
C PHE A 140 1.17 6.72 -18.05
N ALA A 141 1.78 6.21 -16.97
CA ALA A 141 3.17 6.48 -16.66
C ALA A 141 4.08 5.36 -17.19
N HIS A 142 3.89 4.12 -16.72
CA HIS A 142 4.78 3.02 -17.09
C HIS A 142 4.66 2.62 -18.56
N GLN A 143 3.45 2.31 -19.07
CA GLN A 143 3.33 1.80 -20.44
C GLN A 143 3.78 2.81 -21.50
N ARG A 144 3.48 4.10 -21.29
CA ARG A 144 3.83 5.19 -22.21
C ARG A 144 5.29 5.64 -22.08
N TYR A 145 5.78 5.89 -20.86
CA TYR A 145 7.09 6.52 -20.63
C TYR A 145 8.15 5.56 -20.08
N LYS A 146 7.78 4.30 -19.80
CA LYS A 146 8.66 3.24 -19.30
C LYS A 146 9.35 3.58 -17.97
N VAL A 147 8.79 4.50 -17.18
CA VAL A 147 9.27 4.75 -15.81
C VAL A 147 9.15 3.45 -14.99
N PRO A 148 10.21 3.03 -14.27
CA PRO A 148 10.12 1.92 -13.34
C PRO A 148 9.04 2.21 -12.30
N LEU A 149 8.10 1.28 -12.11
CA LEU A 149 6.95 1.46 -11.23
C LEU A 149 6.92 0.35 -10.19
N ALA A 150 6.89 0.70 -8.91
CA ALA A 150 6.61 -0.22 -7.82
C ALA A 150 5.31 0.18 -7.12
N ALA A 151 4.68 -0.77 -6.43
CA ALA A 151 3.43 -0.53 -5.73
C ALA A 151 3.49 -1.04 -4.28
N GLY A 152 2.88 -0.35 -3.35
CA GLY A 152 2.55 -0.87 -2.02
C GLY A 152 1.05 -0.73 -1.82
N VAL A 153 0.37 -1.86 -1.63
CA VAL A 153 -1.09 -1.88 -1.65
C VAL A 153 -1.65 -2.73 -0.52
N THR A 154 -2.90 -2.46 -0.15
CA THR A 154 -3.63 -3.30 0.79
C THR A 154 -3.77 -4.72 0.24
N SER A 155 -3.97 -5.68 1.15
CA SER A 155 -3.99 -7.10 0.79
C SER A 155 -5.05 -7.45 -0.25
N VAL A 156 -6.18 -6.74 -0.23
CA VAL A 156 -7.28 -6.92 -1.18
C VAL A 156 -6.92 -6.43 -2.59
N VAL A 157 -6.19 -5.31 -2.71
CA VAL A 157 -5.79 -4.74 -4.00
C VAL A 157 -4.64 -5.51 -4.64
N ALA A 158 -3.74 -6.10 -3.83
CA ALA A 158 -2.61 -6.88 -4.32
C ALA A 158 -3.03 -7.99 -5.31
N MET A 159 -4.22 -8.58 -5.11
CA MET A 159 -4.75 -9.63 -5.97
C MET A 159 -4.89 -9.18 -7.43
N ASP A 160 -5.32 -7.94 -7.66
CA ASP A 160 -5.50 -7.36 -8.99
C ASP A 160 -4.16 -6.99 -9.66
N LEU A 161 -3.09 -6.87 -8.86
CA LEU A 161 -1.78 -6.40 -9.31
C LEU A 161 -0.78 -7.52 -9.64
N TYR A 162 -1.00 -8.75 -9.18
CA TYR A 162 -0.12 -9.89 -9.50
C TYR A 162 0.12 -10.12 -11.00
N PRO A 163 -0.87 -9.98 -11.91
CA PRO A 163 -0.61 -10.09 -13.34
C PRO A 163 0.46 -9.11 -13.83
N TYR A 164 0.40 -7.85 -13.36
CA TYR A 164 1.34 -6.79 -13.74
C TYR A 164 2.74 -6.99 -13.14
N LEU A 165 2.82 -7.61 -11.96
CA LEU A 165 4.10 -8.04 -11.38
C LEU A 165 4.73 -9.16 -12.21
N LYS A 166 3.95 -10.14 -12.66
CA LYS A 166 4.42 -11.26 -13.50
C LYS A 166 4.92 -10.78 -14.87
N THR A 167 4.25 -9.79 -15.47
CA THR A 167 4.65 -9.19 -16.76
C THR A 167 5.76 -8.13 -16.61
N ARG A 168 6.26 -7.89 -15.40
CA ARG A 168 7.27 -6.86 -15.07
C ARG A 168 6.84 -5.43 -15.42
N GLN A 169 5.54 -5.17 -15.50
CA GLN A 169 5.01 -3.81 -15.54
C GLN A 169 5.11 -3.13 -14.16
N LEU A 170 5.18 -3.94 -13.10
CA LEU A 170 5.64 -3.53 -11.79
C LEU A 170 7.02 -4.16 -11.53
N VAL A 171 7.97 -3.36 -11.06
CA VAL A 171 9.32 -3.84 -10.69
C VAL A 171 9.36 -4.42 -9.27
N GLY A 172 8.32 -4.19 -8.47
CA GLY A 172 8.15 -4.72 -7.13
C GLY A 172 6.77 -4.38 -6.57
N MET A 173 6.32 -5.17 -5.59
CA MET A 173 5.04 -4.95 -4.91
C MET A 173 5.14 -5.29 -3.43
N LEU A 174 4.65 -4.40 -2.55
CA LEU A 174 4.42 -4.69 -1.13
C LEU A 174 2.93 -5.01 -0.92
N ASN A 175 2.66 -6.14 -0.27
CA ASN A 175 1.32 -6.67 -0.07
C ASN A 175 0.89 -6.61 1.39
N GLY A 176 0.06 -5.61 1.73
CA GLY A 176 -0.46 -5.38 3.07
C GLY A 176 0.62 -5.26 4.16
N ILE A 177 0.19 -5.27 5.41
CA ILE A 177 1.12 -5.13 6.56
C ILE A 177 2.19 -6.22 6.61
N ALA A 178 1.92 -7.42 6.07
CA ALA A 178 2.90 -8.49 5.94
C ALA A 178 4.06 -8.10 5.02
N GLY A 179 3.75 -7.53 3.85
CA GLY A 179 4.76 -7.01 2.93
C GLY A 179 5.61 -5.89 3.55
N ALA A 180 4.99 -5.01 4.35
CA ALA A 180 5.74 -4.00 5.09
C ALA A 180 6.74 -4.62 6.08
N ALA A 181 6.30 -5.62 6.87
CA ALA A 181 7.15 -6.28 7.85
C ALA A 181 8.31 -7.06 7.21
N GLU A 182 8.05 -7.74 6.09
CA GLU A 182 9.11 -8.39 5.32
C GLU A 182 10.12 -7.37 4.77
N TYR A 183 9.64 -6.19 4.34
CA TYR A 183 10.49 -5.13 3.85
C TYR A 183 11.35 -4.50 4.96
N GLU A 184 10.76 -4.20 6.13
CA GLU A 184 11.48 -3.75 7.33
C GLU A 184 12.59 -4.75 7.72
N LYS A 185 12.29 -6.06 7.67
CA LYS A 185 13.28 -7.10 7.92
C LYS A 185 14.40 -7.10 6.88
N LEU A 186 14.09 -6.88 5.60
CA LEU A 186 15.10 -6.75 4.54
C LEU A 186 16.00 -5.52 4.73
N LEU A 187 15.48 -4.46 5.36
CA LEU A 187 16.25 -3.26 5.71
C LEU A 187 17.03 -3.42 7.03
N GLU A 188 16.87 -4.54 7.72
CA GLU A 188 17.41 -4.81 9.06
C GLU A 188 16.96 -3.77 10.11
N GLU A 189 15.78 -3.17 9.89
CA GLU A 189 15.20 -2.12 10.74
C GLU A 189 13.74 -2.45 11.06
N PRO A 190 13.48 -3.38 12.00
CA PRO A 190 12.13 -3.70 12.45
C PRO A 190 11.42 -2.48 13.02
N ASP A 191 10.18 -2.24 12.61
CA ASP A 191 9.39 -1.08 13.03
C ASP A 191 7.90 -1.51 13.20
N GLN A 192 6.97 -0.57 13.02
CA GLN A 192 5.53 -0.75 13.26
C GLN A 192 4.95 -2.02 12.61
N ALA A 193 5.34 -2.37 11.37
CA ALA A 193 4.77 -3.55 10.73
C ALA A 193 5.27 -4.83 11.37
N SER A 194 6.58 -4.95 11.59
CA SER A 194 7.21 -6.11 12.23
C SER A 194 6.63 -6.37 13.63
N LEU A 195 6.39 -5.30 14.39
CA LEU A 195 5.78 -5.39 15.72
C LEU A 195 4.30 -5.79 15.69
N ALA A 196 3.58 -5.51 14.60
CA ALA A 196 2.17 -5.86 14.45
C ALA A 196 1.95 -7.33 14.08
N ILE A 197 2.88 -7.98 13.36
CA ILE A 197 2.71 -9.34 12.82
C ILE A 197 2.31 -10.39 13.88
N PRO A 198 2.93 -10.45 15.08
CA PRO A 198 2.52 -11.42 16.11
C PRO A 198 1.05 -11.26 16.52
N GLY A 199 0.59 -10.01 16.67
CA GLY A 199 -0.79 -9.70 17.04
C GLY A 199 -1.78 -10.07 15.94
N VAL A 200 -1.46 -9.73 14.68
CA VAL A 200 -2.26 -10.13 13.51
C VAL A 200 -2.35 -11.66 13.42
N THR A 201 -1.23 -12.36 13.61
CA THR A 201 -1.18 -13.83 13.57
C THR A 201 -2.05 -14.45 14.67
N ALA A 202 -1.95 -13.98 15.91
CA ALA A 202 -2.76 -14.45 17.02
C ALA A 202 -4.27 -14.25 16.77
N ALA A 203 -4.66 -13.08 16.24
CA ALA A 203 -6.04 -12.80 15.89
C ALA A 203 -6.58 -13.74 14.80
N HIS A 204 -5.77 -14.02 13.77
CA HIS A 204 -6.16 -14.96 12.71
C HIS A 204 -6.30 -16.39 13.24
N LEU A 205 -5.37 -16.86 14.07
CA LEU A 205 -5.46 -18.18 14.71
C LEU A 205 -6.69 -18.30 15.62
N LEU A 206 -7.00 -17.24 16.37
CA LEU A 206 -8.21 -17.18 17.19
C LEU A 206 -9.47 -17.28 16.33
N MET A 207 -9.56 -16.55 15.22
CA MET A 207 -10.70 -16.65 14.30
C MET A 207 -10.86 -18.07 13.77
N VAL A 208 -9.77 -18.72 13.33
CA VAL A 208 -9.80 -20.11 12.88
C VAL A 208 -10.29 -21.05 13.99
N ALA A 209 -9.79 -20.89 15.21
CA ALA A 209 -10.24 -21.69 16.36
C ALA A 209 -11.73 -21.49 16.64
N LEU A 210 -12.23 -20.26 16.62
CA LEU A 210 -13.65 -19.94 16.82
C LEU A 210 -14.53 -20.54 15.72
N VAL A 211 -14.08 -20.51 14.46
CA VAL A 211 -14.80 -21.16 13.34
C VAL A 211 -14.86 -22.68 13.54
N ILE A 212 -13.76 -23.31 13.95
CA ILE A 212 -13.73 -24.76 14.24
C ILE A 212 -14.69 -25.09 15.38
N ILE A 213 -14.64 -24.35 16.49
CA ILE A 213 -15.52 -24.56 17.66
C ILE A 213 -16.98 -24.39 17.25
N GLY A 214 -17.31 -23.32 16.51
CA GLY A 214 -18.66 -23.05 16.02
C GLY A 214 -19.19 -24.18 15.14
N ASN A 215 -18.35 -24.69 14.22
CA ASN A 215 -18.72 -25.81 13.35
C ASN A 215 -18.93 -27.11 14.13
N LEU A 216 -18.07 -27.41 15.11
CA LEU A 216 -18.24 -28.59 15.98
C LEU A 216 -19.54 -28.51 16.80
N ALA A 217 -19.81 -27.36 17.41
CA ALA A 217 -21.05 -27.13 18.17
C ALA A 217 -22.30 -27.28 17.29
N TYR A 218 -22.27 -26.76 16.06
CA TYR A 218 -23.35 -26.91 15.09
C TYR A 218 -23.61 -28.37 14.73
N VAL A 219 -22.58 -29.17 14.48
CA VAL A 219 -22.72 -30.60 14.14
C VAL A 219 -23.27 -31.40 15.33
N MET A 220 -22.79 -31.11 16.54
CA MET A 220 -23.25 -31.78 17.77
C MET A 220 -24.73 -31.51 18.05
N THR A 221 -25.17 -30.26 17.90
CA THR A 221 -26.58 -29.87 18.12
C THR A 221 -27.51 -30.36 16.99
N ARG A 222 -27.03 -30.43 15.74
CA ARG A 222 -27.80 -31.01 14.62
C ARG A 222 -28.06 -32.50 14.80
N ARG A 223 -27.10 -33.26 15.34
CA ARG A 223 -27.29 -34.70 15.65
C ARG A 223 -28.35 -34.95 16.73
N GLN A 224 -28.56 -34.01 17.65
CA GLN A 224 -29.60 -34.13 18.67
C GLN A 224 -31.02 -33.85 18.17
N ARG A 225 -31.18 -33.06 17.09
CA ARG A 225 -32.50 -32.78 16.47
C ARG A 225 -32.99 -33.89 15.52
N VAL A 226 -32.13 -34.80 15.08
CA VAL A 226 -32.50 -35.93 14.18
C VAL A 226 -32.60 -37.25 14.97
N ARG A 227 -33.04 -37.20 16.22
CA ARG A 227 -33.48 -38.40 16.93
C ARG A 227 -34.94 -38.62 16.54
N PRO A 228 -35.32 -39.74 15.89
CA PRO A 228 -36.71 -39.99 15.53
C PRO A 228 -37.53 -39.96 16.82
N GLU A 229 -38.63 -39.21 16.81
CA GLU A 229 -39.70 -39.39 17.79
C GLU A 229 -40.10 -40.87 17.73
N ALA A 230 -39.97 -41.59 18.85
CA ALA A 230 -40.37 -42.99 18.89
C ALA A 230 -41.86 -43.06 18.54
N GLU A 231 -42.18 -43.79 17.48
CA GLU A 231 -43.53 -43.99 16.99
C GLU A 231 -44.40 -44.54 18.14
N PRO A 232 -45.54 -43.91 18.49
CA PRO A 232 -46.39 -44.41 19.56
C PRO A 232 -46.93 -45.79 19.17
N PRO A 233 -47.04 -46.74 20.12
CA PRO A 233 -47.45 -48.11 19.81
C PRO A 233 -48.85 -48.11 19.18
N GLN A 234 -48.98 -48.77 18.02
CA GLN A 234 -50.28 -48.93 17.36
C GLN A 234 -51.24 -49.73 18.25
N PRO A 235 -52.52 -49.33 18.35
CA PRO A 235 -53.50 -50.09 19.09
C PRO A 235 -53.71 -51.45 18.40
N SER A 236 -53.54 -52.53 19.16
CA SER A 236 -53.84 -53.88 18.72
C SER A 236 -55.31 -53.96 18.32
N THR A 237 -55.59 -54.18 17.04
CA THR A 237 -56.90 -54.65 16.58
C THR A 237 -57.12 -56.05 17.14
N GLY A 238 -57.77 -56.12 18.29
CA GLY A 238 -58.34 -57.37 18.78
C GLY A 238 -59.54 -57.72 17.92
N GLU A 239 -59.34 -58.62 16.97
CA GLU A 239 -60.41 -59.48 16.46
C GLU A 239 -60.89 -60.36 17.61
N GLY A 240 -62.21 -60.43 17.84
CA GLY A 240 -62.76 -61.20 18.93
C GLY A 240 -64.28 -61.24 18.98
N VAL A 241 -64.85 -62.03 18.05
CA VAL A 241 -66.13 -62.79 18.09
C VAL A 241 -67.44 -62.01 18.18
#